data_AF-A0A1W9TX49-F1
#
_entry.id   AF-A0A1W9TX49-F1
#
_cell.length_a   1.000
_cell.length_b   1.000
_cell.length_c   1.000
_cell.angle_alpha   90.00
_cell.angle_beta   90.00
_cell.angle_gamma   90.00
#
_symmetry.space_group_name_H-M   'P 1'
#
loop_
_entity.id
_entity.type
_entity.pdbx_description
1 polymer ?
#
loop_
_entity_poly.entity_id
_entity_poly.type
_entity_poly.pdbx_seq_one_letter_code
_entity_poly.pdbx_strand_id
1 'polypeptide(L)' 'DVVAAENKDRKAVYEAISRKQNTSAVVVGKSRANQIVNKALHGQWLQDITGKWYKK' A
#
# COMPACT_ATOMS: atom_id res chain seq x y z
N ASP A 1 10.87 -1.47 17.03
CA ASP A 1 10.94 -2.37 15.87
C ASP A 1 10.89 -1.55 14.58
N VAL A 2 11.77 -1.83 13.62
CA VAL A 2 11.94 -1.05 12.38
C VAL A 2 10.66 -1.07 11.53
N VAL A 3 10.02 -2.24 11.44
CA VAL A 3 8.78 -2.42 10.67
C VAL A 3 7.64 -1.51 11.19
N ALA A 4 7.52 -1.38 12.51
CA ALA A 4 6.50 -0.52 13.11
C ALA A 4 6.73 0.97 12.81
N ALA A 5 7.99 1.42 12.78
CA ALA A 5 8.35 2.79 12.42
C ALA A 5 8.02 3.08 10.94
N GLU A 6 8.40 2.20 10.03
CA GLU A 6 8.09 2.34 8.60
C GLU A 6 6.57 2.35 8.33
N ASN A 7 5.81 1.54 9.08
CA ASN A 7 4.35 1.53 8.99
C ASN A 7 3.74 2.86 9.45
N LYS A 8 4.31 3.49 10.48
CA LYS A 8 3.88 4.82 10.95
C LYS A 8 4.17 5.89 9.91
N ASP A 9 5.36 5.88 9.31
CA ASP A 9 5.74 6.85 8.29
C ASP A 9 4.86 6.72 7.04
N ARG A 10 4.60 5.48 6.58
CA ARG A 10 3.68 5.22 5.46
C ARG A 10 2.27 5.75 5.73
N LYS A 11 1.76 5.58 6.96
CA LYS A 11 0.45 6.12 7.36
C LYS A 11 0.43 7.65 7.28
N ALA A 12 1.47 8.33 7.79
CA ALA A 12 1.55 9.79 7.75
C ALA A 12 1.53 10.33 6.32
N VAL A 13 2.25 9.67 5.40
CA VAL A 13 2.23 10.03 3.97
C VAL A 13 0.83 9.83 3.36
N TYR A 14 0.17 8.71 3.64
CA TYR A 14 -1.16 8.45 3.08
C TYR A 14 -2.21 9.44 3.58
N GLU A 15 -2.15 9.83 4.86
CA GLU A 15 -3.02 10.87 5.41
C GLU A 15 -2.77 12.24 4.77
N ALA A 16 -1.52 12.61 4.53
CA ALA A 16 -1.20 13.87 3.85
C ALA A 16 -1.76 13.90 2.43
N ILE A 17 -1.65 12.79 1.69
CA ILE A 17 -2.22 12.65 0.34
C ILE A 17 -3.75 12.67 0.41
N SER A 18 -4.35 11.98 1.37
CA SER A 18 -5.80 11.86 1.45
C SER A 18 -6.46 13.21 1.72
N ARG A 19 -5.86 14.06 2.56
CA ARG A 19 -6.29 15.44 2.79
C ARG A 19 -6.23 16.28 1.50
N LYS A 20 -5.15 16.17 0.72
CA LYS A 20 -5.00 16.89 -0.55
C LYS A 20 -6.04 16.47 -1.61
N GLN A 21 -6.46 15.21 -1.57
CA GLN A 21 -7.37 14.62 -2.57
C GLN A 21 -8.81 14.52 -2.08
N ASN A 22 -9.13 15.10 -0.92
CA ASN A 22 -10.44 15.00 -0.26
C ASN A 22 -10.96 13.54 -0.19
N THR A 23 -10.11 12.62 0.25
CA THR A 23 -10.41 11.19 0.34
C THR A 23 -9.86 10.59 1.64
N SER A 24 -9.96 9.27 1.81
CA SER A 24 -9.42 8.56 2.98
C SER A 24 -8.07 7.91 2.72
N ALA A 25 -7.24 7.77 3.76
CA ALA A 25 -5.95 7.06 3.68
C ALA A 25 -6.11 5.59 3.22
N VAL A 26 -7.27 4.97 3.50
CA VAL A 26 -7.63 3.63 3.01
C VAL A 26 -7.74 3.61 1.48
N VAL A 27 -8.38 4.61 0.88
CA VAL A 27 -8.49 4.72 -0.59
C VAL A 27 -7.11 4.94 -1.22
N VAL A 28 -6.27 5.78 -0.61
CA VAL A 28 -4.87 5.98 -1.04
C VAL A 28 -4.10 4.65 -0.99
N GLY A 29 -4.23 3.90 0.09
CA GLY A 29 -3.59 2.59 0.25
C GLY A 29 -4.04 1.57 -0.79
N LYS A 30 -5.34 1.50 -1.10
CA LYS A 30 -5.88 0.63 -2.16
C LYS A 30 -5.33 1.03 -3.54
N SER A 31 -5.29 2.32 -3.85
CA SER A 31 -4.70 2.82 -5.11
C SER A 31 -3.22 2.45 -5.21
N ARG A 32 -2.46 2.59 -4.12
CA ARG A 32 -1.06 2.16 -4.08
C ARG A 32 -0.90 0.66 -4.28
N ALA A 33 -1.73 -0.16 -3.66
CA ALA A 33 -1.72 -1.62 -3.87
C ALA A 33 -1.93 -1.96 -5.36
N ASN A 34 -2.91 -1.32 -6.01
CA ASN A 34 -3.14 -1.50 -7.45
C ASN A 34 -1.93 -1.09 -8.30
N GLN A 35 -1.25 0.00 -7.96
CA GLN A 35 -0.01 0.39 -8.67
C GLN A 35 1.09 -0.64 -8.49
N ILE A 36 1.23 -1.24 -7.31
CA ILE A 36 2.21 -2.31 -7.06
C ILE A 36 1.87 -3.53 -7.90
N VAL A 37 0.62 -3.98 -7.87
CA VAL A 37 0.14 -5.10 -8.69
C VAL A 37 0.41 -4.84 -10.17
N ASN A 38 0.09 -3.66 -10.69
CA ASN A 38 0.28 -3.32 -12.10
C ASN A 38 1.76 -3.30 -12.51
N LYS A 39 2.65 -2.81 -11.64
CA LYS A 39 4.10 -2.75 -11.89
C LYS A 39 4.82 -4.07 -11.65
N ALA A 40 4.19 -5.00 -10.94
CA ALA A 40 4.83 -6.26 -10.60
C ALA A 40 5.07 -7.13 -11.84
N LEU A 41 6.25 -7.72 -11.91
CA LEU A 41 6.63 -8.68 -12.96
C LEU A 41 6.09 -10.07 -12.64
N HIS A 42 5.94 -10.88 -13.69
CA HIS A 42 5.66 -12.31 -13.52
C HIS A 42 6.74 -12.95 -12.63
N GLY A 43 6.31 -13.74 -11.67
CA GLY A 43 7.14 -14.38 -10.68
C GLY A 43 7.37 -13.56 -9.40
N GLN A 44 6.92 -12.31 -9.30
CA GLN A 44 7.05 -11.54 -8.06
C GLN A 44 5.99 -11.92 -7.03
N TRP A 45 6.39 -11.92 -5.76
CA TRP A 45 5.47 -12.15 -4.65
C TRP A 45 4.72 -10.87 -4.31
N LEU A 46 3.40 -10.99 -4.19
CA LEU A 46 2.47 -9.95 -3.81
C LEU A 46 1.62 -10.45 -2.65
N GLN A 47 1.22 -9.54 -1.77
CA GLN A 47 0.30 -9.84 -0.69
C GLN A 47 -1.09 -9.33 -1.06
N ASP A 48 -2.11 -10.16 -0.92
CA ASP A 48 -3.50 -9.75 -1.11
C ASP A 48 -4.06 -9.02 0.12
N ILE A 49 -5.31 -8.55 0.02
CA ILE A 49 -5.98 -7.81 1.10
C ILE A 49 -6.24 -8.64 2.37
N THR A 50 -6.22 -9.97 2.26
CA THR A 50 -6.35 -10.89 3.41
C THR A 50 -5.02 -11.15 4.11
N GLY A 51 -3.91 -10.66 3.54
CA GLY A 51 -2.56 -10.91 4.02
C GLY A 51 -1.93 -12.16 3.42
N LYS A 52 -2.60 -12.86 2.49
CA LYS A 52 -2.06 -14.05 1.84
C LYS A 52 -1.08 -13.65 0.73
N TRP A 53 0.08 -14.29 0.74
CA TRP A 53 1.08 -14.13 -0.31
C TRP A 53 0.75 -15.00 -1.52
N TYR A 54 0.86 -14.44 -2.72
CA TYR A 54 0.76 -15.13 -3.99
C TYR A 54 1.83 -14.65 -4.96
N LYS A 55 2.16 -15.49 -5.94
CA LYS A 55 3.13 -15.17 -6.98
C LYS A 55 2.36 -14.70 -8.22
N LYS A 56 2.69 -13.52 -8.73
CA LYS A 56 2.08 -12.95 -9.94
C LYS A 56 2.53 -13.72 -11.19
#